data_AF-A0A2L2YYE9-F1
#
_entry.id   AF-A0A2L2YYE9-F1
#
_cell.length_a   1.000
_cell.length_b   1.000
_cell.length_c   1.000
_cell.angle_alpha   90.00
_cell.angle_beta   90.00
_cell.angle_gamma   90.00
#
_symmetry.space_group_name_H-M   'P 1'
#
loop_
_entity.id
_entity.type
_entity.pdbx_description
1 polymer ?
#
loop_
_entity_poly.entity_id
_entity_poly.type
_entity_poly.pdbx_seq_one_letter_code
_entity_poly.pdbx_strand_id
1 'polypeptide(L)'
;NVNKKVHRLINEEVKLVSDRELVDIGTCNIHIVHNAFLKGLNELGENAADLITSVYHFFDGWPSRWDDFVIIQEKEGVPHNKMIKHCSSRWLPLELACTRMIEQWQAINIYFLMYIPQSKSSLGNTNRHCKNIKTLLKKSTIKAELHFALSSAHIFTSFTGVFQKEEPLVHVLYDELSTLIQTLNSWFCKKSFLEQNIINTNCVTCETNHLPLKQVVC
;
A
#
# COMPACT_ATOMS: atom_id res chain seq x y z
N ASN A 1 5.64 3.35 24.54
CA ASN A 1 6.27 4.17 23.48
C ASN A 1 7.49 4.87 24.09
N VAL A 2 8.69 4.57 23.61
CA VAL A 2 9.97 5.07 24.17
C VAL A 2 10.05 6.59 24.08
N ASN A 3 9.64 7.18 22.95
CA ASN A 3 9.72 8.63 22.72
C ASN A 3 8.88 9.42 23.73
N LYS A 4 7.68 8.93 24.07
CA LYS A 4 6.84 9.57 25.10
C LYS A 4 7.50 9.57 26.48
N LYS A 5 8.18 8.47 26.84
CA LYS A 5 8.89 8.37 28.12
C LYS A 5 10.09 9.32 28.14
N VAL A 6 10.87 9.37 27.06
CA VAL A 6 12.02 10.28 26.91
C VAL A 6 11.58 11.73 26.98
N HIS A 7 10.53 12.12 26.23
CA HIS A 7 9.98 13.48 26.27
C HIS A 7 9.58 13.87 27.70
N ARG A 8 8.85 12.99 28.41
CA ARG A 8 8.44 13.27 29.79
C ARG A 8 9.63 13.50 30.72
N LEU A 9 10.62 12.60 30.71
CA LEU A 9 11.78 12.70 31.58
C LEU A 9 12.60 13.97 31.29
N ILE A 10 12.82 14.31 30.02
CA ILE A 10 13.54 15.53 29.66
C ILE A 10 12.72 16.78 30.04
N ASN A 11 11.41 16.76 29.82
CA ASN A 11 10.54 17.89 30.15
C ASN A 11 10.50 18.14 31.67
N GLU A 12 10.52 17.08 32.49
CA GLU A 12 10.64 17.18 33.95
C GLU A 12 11.94 17.90 34.35
N GLU A 13 13.08 17.52 33.77
CA GLU A 13 14.36 18.19 34.02
C GLU A 13 14.39 19.65 33.53
N VAL A 14 13.81 19.94 32.36
CA VAL A 14 13.73 21.31 31.80
C VAL A 14 12.94 22.24 32.72
N LYS A 15 11.85 21.75 33.33
CA LYS A 15 11.06 22.51 34.31
C LYS A 15 11.82 22.78 35.62
N LEU A 16 12.77 21.91 35.98
CA LEU A 16 13.59 22.11 37.19
C LEU A 16 14.64 23.21 36.99
N VAL A 17 15.17 23.36 35.77
CA VAL A 17 16.23 24.34 35.47
C VAL A 17 15.71 25.63 34.81
N SER A 18 14.45 25.64 34.36
CA SER A 18 13.83 26.79 33.69
C SER A 18 12.32 26.83 33.92
N ASP A 19 11.71 28.02 33.88
CA ASP A 19 10.26 28.19 33.91
C ASP A 19 9.61 27.96 32.52
N ARG A 20 10.16 27.00 31.76
CA ARG A 20 9.74 26.68 30.39
C ARG A 20 9.45 25.19 30.26
N GLU A 21 8.69 24.84 29.23
CA GLU A 21 8.34 23.46 28.92
C GLU A 21 8.69 23.13 27.47
N LEU A 22 8.97 21.85 27.20
CA LEU A 22 9.09 21.33 25.84
C LEU A 22 7.72 21.32 25.15
N VAL A 23 7.74 21.69 23.88
CA VAL A 23 6.57 21.58 23.00
C VAL A 23 6.35 20.11 22.66
N ASP A 24 5.20 19.56 23.03
CA ASP A 24 4.80 18.21 22.62
C ASP A 24 4.32 18.22 21.17
N ILE A 25 5.18 17.78 20.26
CA ILE A 25 4.89 17.60 18.83
C ILE A 25 4.37 16.18 18.51
N GLY A 26 4.08 15.38 19.54
CA GLY A 26 3.55 14.04 19.41
C GLY A 26 4.61 12.95 19.15
N THR A 27 4.16 11.86 18.55
CA THR A 27 5.01 10.71 18.20
C THR A 27 5.26 10.65 16.70
N CYS A 28 6.17 9.79 16.26
CA CYS A 28 6.50 9.55 14.86
C CYS A 28 5.26 9.53 13.95
N ASN A 29 5.12 10.57 13.11
CA ASN A 29 4.02 10.75 12.17
C ASN A 29 3.92 9.57 11.18
N ILE A 30 5.07 9.08 10.67
CA ILE A 30 5.16 7.94 9.78
C ILE A 30 4.51 6.72 10.42
N HIS A 31 4.70 6.47 11.72
CA HIS A 31 4.09 5.32 12.38
C HIS A 31 2.56 5.43 12.45
N ILE A 32 2.03 6.62 12.69
CA ILE A 32 0.56 6.85 12.75
C ILE A 32 -0.03 6.60 11.38
N VAL A 33 0.54 7.24 10.36
CA VAL A 33 0.08 7.10 8.99
C VAL A 33 0.26 5.64 8.54
N HIS A 34 1.37 4.99 8.90
CA HIS A 34 1.66 3.56 8.66
C HIS A 34 0.52 2.65 9.09
N ASN A 35 0.13 2.78 10.35
CA ASN A 35 -0.94 1.98 10.90
C ASN A 35 -2.29 2.29 10.25
N ALA A 36 -2.54 3.54 9.83
CA ALA A 36 -3.78 3.91 9.15
C ALA A 36 -3.92 3.21 7.79
N PHE A 37 -2.86 3.23 6.98
CA PHE A 37 -2.85 2.51 5.71
C PHE A 37 -2.97 1.00 5.88
N LEU A 38 -2.24 0.39 6.81
CA LEU A 38 -2.33 -1.06 7.01
C LEU A 38 -3.75 -1.47 7.41
N LYS A 39 -4.42 -0.65 8.23
CA LYS A 39 -5.84 -0.86 8.54
C LYS A 39 -6.71 -0.75 7.28
N GLY A 40 -6.50 0.27 6.45
CA GLY A 40 -7.23 0.42 5.18
C GLY A 40 -6.99 -0.76 4.22
N LEU A 41 -5.75 -1.21 4.10
CA LEU A 41 -5.37 -2.34 3.24
C LEU A 41 -6.01 -3.65 3.70
N ASN A 42 -6.14 -3.86 5.01
CA ASN A 42 -6.82 -5.04 5.56
C ASN A 42 -8.32 -5.05 5.24
N GLU A 43 -8.95 -3.88 5.13
CA GLU A 43 -10.36 -3.77 4.71
C GLU A 43 -10.51 -3.92 3.18
N LEU A 44 -9.59 -3.34 2.41
CA LEU A 44 -9.59 -3.39 0.95
C LEU A 44 -8.16 -3.45 0.40
N GLY A 45 -7.79 -4.58 -0.20
CA GLY A 45 -6.44 -4.81 -0.76
C GLY A 45 -5.68 -5.97 -0.13
N GLU A 46 -6.24 -6.63 0.89
CA GLU A 46 -5.65 -7.83 1.49
C GLU A 46 -5.41 -8.94 0.45
N ASN A 47 -6.38 -9.20 -0.44
CA ASN A 47 -6.20 -10.24 -1.45
C ASN A 47 -5.14 -9.85 -2.48
N ALA A 48 -5.05 -8.57 -2.87
CA ALA A 48 -4.00 -8.07 -3.74
C ALA A 48 -2.61 -8.23 -3.09
N ALA A 49 -2.46 -7.88 -1.81
CA ALA A 49 -1.22 -8.05 -1.06
C ALA A 49 -0.83 -9.53 -0.91
N ASP A 50 -1.80 -10.41 -0.65
CA ASP A 50 -1.59 -11.86 -0.57
C ASP A 50 -1.24 -12.46 -1.95
N LEU A 51 -1.87 -11.98 -3.02
CA LEU A 51 -1.54 -12.39 -4.39
C LEU A 51 -0.08 -12.05 -4.71
N ILE A 52 0.34 -10.80 -4.49
CA ILE A 52 1.72 -10.35 -4.73
C ILE A 52 2.71 -11.21 -3.94
N THR A 53 2.43 -11.42 -2.64
CA THR A 53 3.28 -12.22 -1.74
C THR A 53 3.37 -13.67 -2.22
N SER A 54 2.25 -14.26 -2.62
CA SER A 54 2.17 -15.62 -3.11
C SER A 54 2.92 -15.79 -4.43
N VAL A 55 2.77 -14.86 -5.38
CA VAL A 55 3.50 -14.92 -6.66
C VAL A 55 5.00 -14.79 -6.41
N TYR A 56 5.46 -13.85 -5.57
CA TYR A 56 6.87 -13.74 -5.22
C TYR A 56 7.42 -15.07 -4.69
N HIS A 57 6.78 -15.64 -3.66
CA HIS A 57 7.24 -16.89 -3.04
C HIS A 57 7.08 -18.13 -3.92
N PHE A 58 6.20 -18.09 -4.92
CA PHE A 58 6.15 -19.14 -5.92
C PHE A 58 7.44 -19.21 -6.75
N PHE A 59 8.05 -18.07 -7.08
CA PHE A 59 9.27 -18.03 -7.87
C PHE A 59 10.56 -18.02 -7.02
N ASP A 60 10.48 -17.59 -5.77
CA ASP A 60 11.61 -17.44 -4.85
C ASP A 60 12.35 -18.77 -4.62
N GLY A 61 13.63 -18.81 -4.98
CA GLY A 61 14.47 -20.01 -4.86
C GLY A 61 14.29 -21.08 -5.95
N TRP A 62 13.54 -20.81 -7.02
CA TRP A 62 13.26 -21.79 -8.08
C TRP A 62 13.56 -21.23 -9.49
N PRO A 63 14.82 -21.28 -9.96
CA PRO A 63 15.23 -20.76 -11.28
C PRO A 63 14.44 -21.35 -12.44
N SER A 64 14.15 -22.65 -12.44
CA SER A 64 13.40 -23.28 -13.52
C SER A 64 11.98 -22.71 -13.72
N ARG A 65 11.35 -22.21 -12.65
CA ARG A 65 10.05 -21.54 -12.74
C ARG A 65 10.18 -20.19 -13.43
N TRP A 66 11.29 -19.49 -13.19
CA TRP A 66 11.62 -18.26 -13.89
C TRP A 66 11.88 -18.50 -15.36
N ASP A 67 12.65 -19.54 -15.70
CA ASP A 67 12.95 -19.87 -17.10
C ASP A 67 11.67 -20.12 -17.90
N ASP A 68 10.74 -20.90 -17.33
CA ASP A 68 9.41 -21.13 -17.92
C ASP A 68 8.62 -19.82 -18.06
N PHE A 69 8.67 -18.94 -17.05
CA PHE A 69 7.91 -17.69 -17.05
C PHE A 69 8.47 -16.67 -18.05
N VAL A 70 9.79 -16.60 -18.24
CA VAL A 70 10.44 -15.72 -19.23
C VAL A 70 9.95 -16.04 -20.63
N ILE A 71 9.76 -17.32 -20.98
CA ILE A 71 9.18 -17.73 -22.28
C ILE A 71 7.77 -17.16 -22.46
N ILE A 72 6.99 -17.06 -21.38
CA ILE A 72 5.66 -16.45 -21.43
C ILE A 72 5.76 -14.92 -21.49
N GLN A 73 6.69 -14.30 -20.76
CA GLN A 73 6.92 -12.86 -20.82
C GLN A 73 7.27 -12.40 -22.24
N GLU A 74 8.16 -13.14 -22.91
CA GLU A 74 8.56 -12.88 -24.30
C GLU A 74 7.38 -13.00 -25.26
N LYS A 75 6.55 -14.04 -25.11
CA LYS A 75 5.34 -14.24 -25.94
C LYS A 75 4.30 -13.14 -25.77
N GLU A 76 4.10 -12.67 -24.55
CA GLU A 76 3.14 -11.59 -24.24
C GLU A 76 3.73 -10.19 -24.46
N GLY A 77 5.00 -10.08 -24.85
CA GLY A 77 5.67 -8.80 -25.08
C GLY A 77 5.81 -7.95 -23.82
N VAL A 78 5.82 -8.55 -22.63
CA VAL A 78 6.04 -7.85 -21.36
C VAL A 78 7.53 -7.86 -20.98
N PRO A 79 8.05 -6.86 -20.25
CA PRO A 79 9.45 -6.84 -19.83
C PRO A 79 9.85 -8.08 -19.02
N HIS A 80 11.10 -8.54 -19.15
CA HIS A 80 11.65 -9.69 -18.41
C HIS A 80 11.99 -9.34 -16.95
N ASN A 81 11.03 -8.75 -16.26
CA ASN A 81 11.18 -8.27 -14.91
C ASN A 81 10.84 -9.37 -13.90
N LYS A 82 11.62 -9.46 -12.82
CA LYS A 82 11.32 -10.35 -11.69
C LYS A 82 10.21 -9.80 -10.79
N MET A 83 9.58 -10.63 -9.96
CA MET A 83 8.59 -10.15 -9.01
C MET A 83 9.26 -9.45 -7.82
N ILE A 84 8.59 -8.43 -7.29
CA ILE A 84 9.09 -7.66 -6.14
C ILE A 84 8.49 -8.24 -4.87
N LYS A 85 9.35 -8.43 -3.85
CA LYS A 85 8.91 -8.89 -2.53
C LYS A 85 8.12 -7.80 -1.83
N HIS A 86 6.86 -8.10 -1.52
CA HIS A 86 6.09 -7.32 -0.56
C HIS A 86 6.24 -7.91 0.85
N CYS A 87 6.26 -7.04 1.87
CA CYS A 87 6.24 -7.44 3.27
C CYS A 87 5.01 -6.80 3.91
N SER A 88 4.14 -7.62 4.52
CA SER A 88 2.88 -7.15 5.11
C SER A 88 3.05 -6.06 6.19
N SER A 89 4.21 -6.02 6.84
CA SER A 89 4.54 -4.98 7.83
C SER A 89 5.06 -3.66 7.23
N ARG A 90 5.22 -3.57 5.91
CA ARG A 90 5.81 -2.40 5.23
C ARG A 90 5.05 -2.09 3.95
N TRP A 91 4.41 -0.93 3.88
CA TRP A 91 3.73 -0.49 2.66
C TRP A 91 4.69 -0.06 1.56
N LEU A 92 5.93 0.33 1.88
CA LEU A 92 6.79 1.03 0.91
C LEU A 92 7.10 0.18 -0.33
N PRO A 93 7.38 -1.14 -0.18
CA PRO A 93 7.52 -2.01 -1.34
C PRO A 93 6.21 -2.31 -2.08
N LEU A 94 5.04 -2.02 -1.48
CA LEU A 94 3.75 -2.40 -2.04
C LEU A 94 3.45 -1.65 -3.34
N GLU A 95 3.73 -0.35 -3.43
CA GLU A 95 3.53 0.43 -4.66
C GLU A 95 4.30 -0.17 -5.85
N LEU A 96 5.59 -0.43 -5.65
CA LEU A 96 6.45 -1.04 -6.67
C LEU A 96 5.99 -2.46 -7.00
N ALA A 97 5.60 -3.25 -5.99
CA ALA A 97 5.14 -4.61 -6.19
C ALA A 97 3.79 -4.68 -6.93
N CYS A 98 2.85 -3.78 -6.62
CA CYS A 98 1.60 -3.62 -7.36
C CYS A 98 1.87 -3.20 -8.80
N THR A 99 2.74 -2.21 -9.01
CA THR A 99 3.14 -1.76 -10.35
C THR A 99 3.70 -2.92 -11.18
N ARG A 100 4.63 -3.71 -10.60
CA ARG A 100 5.19 -4.90 -11.24
C ARG A 100 4.13 -5.97 -11.51
N MET A 101 3.22 -6.19 -10.58
CA MET A 101 2.14 -7.17 -10.73
C MET A 101 1.16 -6.79 -11.86
N ILE A 102 0.87 -5.49 -12.03
CA ILE A 102 0.03 -4.97 -13.11
C ILE A 102 0.76 -5.06 -14.46
N GLU A 103 2.04 -4.68 -14.51
CA GLU A 103 2.88 -4.82 -15.71
C GLU A 103 2.90 -6.27 -16.22
N GLN A 104 3.02 -7.22 -15.29
CA GLN A 104 3.12 -8.65 -15.60
C GLN A 104 1.75 -9.35 -15.63
N TRP A 105 0.64 -8.61 -15.54
CA TRP A 105 -0.69 -9.16 -15.30
C TRP A 105 -1.08 -10.24 -16.30
N GLN A 106 -0.89 -9.96 -17.59
CA GLN A 106 -1.26 -10.86 -18.67
C GLN A 106 -0.42 -12.15 -18.64
N ALA A 107 0.90 -12.03 -18.52
CA ALA A 107 1.81 -13.17 -18.43
C ALA A 107 1.51 -14.04 -17.19
N ILE A 108 1.20 -13.43 -16.03
CA ILE A 108 0.82 -14.15 -14.81
C ILE A 108 -0.47 -14.95 -15.03
N ASN A 109 -1.49 -14.35 -15.64
CA ASN A 109 -2.74 -15.07 -15.91
C ASN A 109 -2.50 -16.29 -16.79
N ILE A 110 -1.75 -16.15 -17.89
CA ILE A 110 -1.45 -17.27 -18.79
C ILE A 110 -0.61 -18.32 -18.07
N TYR A 111 0.42 -17.91 -17.33
CA TYR A 111 1.30 -18.84 -16.63
C TYR A 111 0.54 -19.71 -15.62
N PHE A 112 -0.28 -19.09 -14.77
CA PHE A 112 -0.97 -19.81 -13.70
C PHE A 112 -2.28 -20.47 -14.14
N LEU A 113 -3.01 -19.91 -15.11
CA LEU A 113 -4.33 -20.42 -15.52
C LEU A 113 -4.29 -21.30 -16.78
N MET A 114 -3.23 -21.23 -17.60
CA MET A 114 -3.11 -22.02 -18.84
C MET A 114 -1.87 -22.92 -18.84
N TYR A 115 -0.67 -22.36 -18.64
CA TYR A 115 0.58 -23.11 -18.75
C TYR A 115 0.74 -24.16 -17.65
N ILE A 116 0.65 -23.77 -16.37
CA ILE A 116 0.80 -24.73 -15.25
C ILE A 116 -0.22 -25.88 -15.33
N PRO A 117 -1.52 -25.64 -15.57
CA PRO A 117 -2.50 -26.71 -15.71
C PRO A 117 -2.24 -27.69 -16.87
N GLN A 118 -1.63 -27.23 -17.96
CA GLN A 118 -1.26 -28.07 -19.11
C GLN A 118 0.09 -28.77 -18.93
N SER A 119 0.95 -28.23 -18.07
CA SER A 119 2.22 -28.86 -17.75
C SER A 119 1.98 -30.22 -17.07
N LYS A 120 2.82 -31.22 -17.39
CA LYS A 120 2.81 -32.53 -16.70
C LYS A 120 3.26 -32.43 -15.23
N SER A 121 3.51 -31.22 -14.72
CA SER A 121 4.03 -31.00 -13.38
C SER A 121 2.94 -31.13 -12.32
N SER A 122 3.28 -31.73 -11.18
CA SER A 122 2.38 -31.77 -10.02
C SER A 122 2.24 -30.42 -9.30
N LEU A 123 3.02 -29.39 -9.72
CA LEU A 123 3.10 -28.05 -9.11
C LEU A 123 1.72 -27.41 -8.98
N GLY A 124 0.86 -27.59 -9.97
CA GLY A 124 -0.48 -27.03 -10.00
C GLY A 124 -1.37 -27.47 -8.83
N ASN A 125 -1.12 -28.65 -8.26
CA ASN A 125 -1.92 -29.28 -7.22
C ASN A 125 -1.19 -29.46 -5.88
N THR A 126 0.14 -29.37 -5.83
CA THR A 126 0.92 -29.57 -4.60
C THR A 126 1.41 -28.27 -3.99
N ASN A 127 1.73 -27.26 -4.81
CA ASN A 127 2.31 -26.01 -4.32
C ASN A 127 1.23 -25.09 -3.72
N ARG A 128 1.39 -24.73 -2.44
CA ARG A 128 0.44 -23.86 -1.70
C ARG A 128 0.27 -22.49 -2.37
N HIS A 129 1.36 -21.85 -2.79
CA HIS A 129 1.31 -20.54 -3.43
C HIS A 129 0.61 -20.62 -4.78
N CYS A 130 0.92 -21.62 -5.61
CA CYS A 130 0.25 -21.84 -6.90
C CYS A 130 -1.27 -21.99 -6.73
N LYS A 131 -1.71 -22.79 -5.75
CA LYS A 131 -3.13 -22.95 -5.42
C LYS A 131 -3.77 -21.62 -5.03
N ASN A 132 -3.12 -20.86 -4.14
CA ASN A 132 -3.64 -19.57 -3.69
C ASN A 132 -3.75 -18.57 -4.85
N ILE A 133 -2.69 -18.46 -5.66
CA ILE A 133 -2.66 -17.60 -6.85
C ILE A 133 -3.81 -17.92 -7.80
N LYS A 134 -4.02 -19.19 -8.14
CA LYS A 134 -5.13 -19.60 -9.01
C LYS A 134 -6.50 -19.24 -8.43
N THR A 135 -6.68 -19.36 -7.12
CA THR A 135 -7.93 -18.97 -6.45
C THR A 135 -8.13 -17.46 -6.53
N LEU A 136 -7.09 -16.67 -6.26
CA LEU A 136 -7.15 -15.21 -6.29
C LEU A 136 -7.35 -14.66 -7.70
N LEU A 137 -6.65 -15.19 -8.70
CA LEU A 137 -6.80 -14.78 -10.11
C LEU A 137 -8.21 -15.05 -10.67
N LYS A 138 -8.96 -15.99 -10.10
CA LYS A 138 -10.35 -16.28 -10.49
C LYS A 138 -11.37 -15.30 -9.89
N LYS A 139 -10.99 -14.51 -8.88
CA LYS A 139 -11.87 -13.48 -8.32
C LYS A 139 -11.99 -12.34 -9.32
N SER A 140 -13.20 -11.97 -9.72
CA SER A 140 -13.43 -10.87 -10.68
C SER A 140 -12.95 -9.51 -10.15
N THR A 141 -12.87 -9.34 -8.84
CA THR A 141 -12.47 -8.09 -8.18
C THR A 141 -10.97 -7.93 -7.99
N ILE A 142 -10.16 -8.99 -8.14
CA ILE A 142 -8.75 -8.96 -7.73
C ILE A 142 -7.93 -7.90 -8.46
N LYS A 143 -8.21 -7.67 -9.74
CA LYS A 143 -7.51 -6.66 -10.54
C LYS A 143 -7.88 -5.25 -10.08
N ALA A 144 -9.16 -5.02 -9.76
CA ALA A 144 -9.62 -3.76 -9.19
C ALA A 144 -8.98 -3.51 -7.81
N GLU A 145 -8.91 -4.55 -6.98
CA GLU A 145 -8.25 -4.48 -5.67
C GLU A 145 -6.75 -4.17 -5.79
N LEU A 146 -6.07 -4.70 -6.82
CA LEU A 146 -4.67 -4.41 -7.12
C LEU A 146 -4.45 -2.95 -7.54
N HIS A 147 -5.35 -2.39 -8.36
CA HIS A 147 -5.34 -0.98 -8.73
C HIS A 147 -5.62 -0.09 -7.52
N PHE A 148 -6.61 -0.44 -6.69
CA PHE A 148 -6.88 0.28 -5.44
C PHE A 148 -5.66 0.30 -4.51
N ALA A 149 -5.00 -0.84 -4.33
CA ALA A 149 -3.79 -0.94 -3.52
C ALA A 149 -2.65 -0.09 -4.09
N LEU A 150 -2.48 -0.05 -5.42
CA LEU A 150 -1.50 0.81 -6.09
C LEU A 150 -1.79 2.30 -5.86
N SER A 151 -3.01 2.75 -6.18
CA SER A 151 -3.42 4.15 -6.02
C SER A 151 -3.28 4.61 -4.57
N SER A 152 -3.68 3.75 -3.62
CA SER A 152 -3.54 4.02 -2.20
C SER A 152 -2.06 4.09 -1.80
N ALA A 153 -1.26 3.10 -2.18
CA ALA A 153 0.17 3.10 -1.83
C ALA A 153 0.88 4.35 -2.36
N HIS A 154 0.57 4.80 -3.57
CA HIS A 154 1.17 6.00 -4.18
C HIS A 154 0.95 7.29 -3.35
N ILE A 155 -0.27 7.50 -2.84
CA ILE A 155 -0.58 8.65 -1.97
C ILE A 155 0.29 8.62 -0.71
N PHE A 156 0.38 7.45 -0.07
CA PHE A 156 1.10 7.30 1.19
C PHE A 156 2.62 7.33 1.00
N THR A 157 3.14 6.79 -0.10
CA THR A 157 4.56 6.88 -0.47
C THR A 157 5.00 8.32 -0.63
N SER A 158 4.17 9.16 -1.26
CA SER A 158 4.44 10.59 -1.44
C SER A 158 4.64 11.28 -0.09
N PHE A 159 3.73 11.06 0.87
CA PHE A 159 3.87 11.57 2.24
C PHE A 159 5.14 11.05 2.93
N THR A 160 5.44 9.75 2.83
CA THR A 160 6.65 9.21 3.47
C THR A 160 7.95 9.71 2.86
N GLY A 161 7.98 9.94 1.56
CA GLY A 161 9.16 10.45 0.87
C GLY A 161 9.60 11.81 1.42
N VAL A 162 8.64 12.63 1.88
CA VAL A 162 8.93 13.88 2.59
C VAL A 162 9.56 13.58 3.95
N PHE A 163 8.88 12.84 4.83
CA PHE A 163 9.33 12.64 6.22
C PHE A 163 10.46 11.63 6.43
N GLN A 164 10.95 10.98 5.37
CA GLN A 164 12.15 10.13 5.42
C GLN A 164 13.46 10.88 5.18
N LYS A 165 13.41 12.19 4.89
CA LYS A 165 14.62 13.03 4.77
C LYS A 165 15.26 13.27 6.14
N GLU A 166 16.56 13.56 6.14
CA GLU A 166 17.34 13.78 7.36
C GLU A 166 17.14 15.16 7.99
N GLU A 167 16.58 16.12 7.23
CA GLU A 167 16.42 17.50 7.68
C GLU A 167 15.24 17.69 8.66
N PRO A 168 15.23 18.77 9.49
CA PRO A 168 14.12 19.04 10.40
C PRO A 168 12.83 19.48 9.67
N LEU A 169 11.87 18.55 9.54
CA LEU A 169 10.64 18.76 8.77
C LEU A 169 9.38 19.07 9.60
N VAL A 170 9.52 19.41 10.88
CA VAL A 170 8.37 19.70 11.76
C VAL A 170 7.51 20.87 11.23
N HIS A 171 8.15 21.83 10.54
CA HIS A 171 7.50 23.03 10.03
C HIS A 171 6.50 22.76 8.89
N VAL A 172 6.67 21.68 8.12
CA VAL A 172 5.74 21.26 7.06
C VAL A 172 4.77 20.16 7.50
N LEU A 173 4.89 19.66 8.74
CA LEU A 173 4.12 18.50 9.21
C LEU A 173 2.61 18.68 9.06
N TYR A 174 2.12 19.85 9.46
CA TYR A 174 0.69 20.16 9.39
C TYR A 174 0.19 20.19 7.95
N ASP A 175 0.94 20.84 7.05
CA ASP A 175 0.55 21.02 5.65
C ASP A 175 0.55 19.68 4.89
N GLU A 176 1.56 18.85 5.11
CA GLU A 176 1.66 17.52 4.47
C GLU A 176 0.57 16.55 4.98
N LEU A 177 0.27 16.56 6.28
CA LEU A 177 -0.84 15.75 6.83
C LEU A 177 -2.19 16.23 6.30
N SER A 178 -2.39 17.54 6.22
CA SER A 178 -3.61 18.13 5.67
C SER A 178 -3.78 17.77 4.20
N THR A 179 -2.70 17.85 3.42
CA THR A 179 -2.67 17.46 2.00
C THR A 179 -2.99 15.98 1.83
N LEU A 180 -2.42 15.10 2.66
CA LEU A 180 -2.72 13.67 2.65
C LEU A 180 -4.22 13.42 2.91
N ILE A 181 -4.79 14.01 3.95
CA ILE A 181 -6.21 13.84 4.30
C ILE A 181 -7.12 14.40 3.20
N GLN A 182 -6.82 15.58 2.68
CA GLN A 182 -7.57 16.19 1.57
C GLN A 182 -7.53 15.32 0.32
N THR A 183 -6.35 14.78 -0.02
CA THR A 183 -6.18 13.89 -1.19
C THR A 183 -7.04 12.65 -1.05
N LEU A 184 -7.03 12.01 0.12
CA LEU A 184 -7.87 10.84 0.39
C LEU A 184 -9.37 11.18 0.31
N ASN A 185 -9.79 12.29 0.94
CA ASN A 185 -11.18 12.72 0.90
C ASN A 185 -11.65 13.07 -0.52
N SER A 186 -10.76 13.55 -1.39
CA SER A 186 -11.09 13.93 -2.76
C SER A 186 -11.58 12.78 -3.63
N TRP A 187 -11.27 11.54 -3.26
CA TRP A 187 -11.70 10.35 -4.00
C TRP A 187 -13.21 10.12 -3.92
N PHE A 188 -13.83 10.53 -2.82
CA PHE A 188 -15.24 10.22 -2.56
C PHE A 188 -16.07 11.42 -2.07
N CYS A 189 -15.47 12.58 -1.78
CA CYS A 189 -16.19 13.78 -1.37
C CYS A 189 -16.37 14.80 -2.51
N LYS A 190 -17.48 15.55 -2.47
CA LYS A 190 -17.75 16.66 -3.40
C LYS A 190 -16.76 17.81 -3.17
N LYS A 191 -16.36 18.49 -4.24
CA LYS A 191 -15.45 19.65 -4.19
C LYS A 191 -15.95 20.76 -3.25
N SER A 192 -17.26 21.04 -3.27
CA SER A 192 -17.89 22.06 -2.40
C SER A 192 -17.70 21.78 -0.90
N PHE A 193 -17.54 20.52 -0.51
CA PHE A 193 -17.24 20.12 0.87
C PHE A 193 -15.77 20.34 1.22
N LEU A 194 -14.87 19.94 0.31
CA LEU A 194 -13.41 20.04 0.50
C LEU A 194 -12.94 21.49 0.68
N GLU A 195 -13.61 22.44 0.03
CA GLU A 195 -13.31 23.89 0.11
C GLU A 195 -13.69 24.51 1.48
N GLN A 196 -14.56 23.87 2.26
CA GLN A 196 -15.12 24.44 3.49
C GLN A 196 -14.55 23.83 4.78
N ASN A 197 -14.05 22.59 4.74
CA ASN A 197 -13.64 21.85 5.94
C ASN A 197 -12.43 20.95 5.67
N ILE A 198 -11.23 21.48 5.87
CA ILE A 198 -9.98 20.78 5.53
C ILE A 198 -9.71 19.57 6.46
N ILE A 199 -10.18 19.59 7.72
CA ILE A 199 -9.78 18.60 8.76
C ILE A 199 -10.95 18.06 9.60
N ASN A 200 -12.21 18.45 9.35
CA ASN A 200 -13.32 17.96 10.16
C ASN A 200 -13.75 16.54 9.75
N THR A 201 -13.17 15.53 10.41
CA THR A 201 -13.45 14.10 10.16
C THR A 201 -14.91 13.71 10.42
N ASN A 202 -15.66 14.45 11.26
CA ASN A 202 -17.06 14.16 11.54
C ASN A 202 -17.98 14.40 10.33
N CYS A 203 -17.54 15.17 9.34
CA CYS A 203 -18.31 15.45 8.14
C CYS A 203 -17.95 14.56 6.95
N VAL A 204 -16.82 13.84 7.01
CA VAL A 204 -16.34 12.93 5.96
C VAL A 204 -17.21 11.67 5.86
N THR A 205 -17.88 11.27 6.95
CA THR A 205 -18.79 10.12 6.97
C THR A 205 -20.23 10.46 6.56
N CYS A 206 -20.53 11.74 6.29
CA CYS A 206 -21.88 12.15 5.91
C CYS A 206 -22.11 11.90 4.41
N GLU A 207 -23.04 11.00 4.08
CA GLU A 207 -23.37 10.61 2.70
C GLU A 207 -23.73 11.80 1.80
N THR A 208 -24.31 12.87 2.37
CA THR A 208 -24.67 14.08 1.59
C THR A 208 -23.46 14.80 0.99
N ASN A 209 -22.27 14.58 1.57
CA ASN A 209 -21.01 15.13 1.10
C ASN A 209 -20.31 14.23 0.08
N HIS A 210 -20.81 13.01 -0.16
CA HIS A 210 -20.17 12.05 -1.04
C HIS A 210 -20.53 12.24 -2.51
N LEU A 211 -19.59 11.92 -3.39
CA LEU A 211 -19.82 11.79 -4.82
C LEU A 211 -20.79 10.62 -5.07
N PRO A 212 -21.68 10.74 -6.07
CA PRO A 212 -22.41 9.58 -6.57
C PRO A 212 -21.42 8.48 -6.96
N LEU A 213 -21.75 7.20 -6.71
CA LEU A 213 -20.84 6.07 -6.95
C LEU A 213 -20.21 6.07 -8.35
N LYS A 214 -20.97 6.47 -9.38
CA LYS A 214 -20.48 6.55 -10.78
C LYS A 214 -19.40 7.60 -11.02
N GLN A 215 -19.18 8.51 -10.07
CA GLN A 215 -18.24 9.62 -10.14
C GLN A 215 -17.05 9.43 -9.18
N VAL A 216 -17.04 8.37 -8.37
CA VAL A 216 -15.91 8.01 -7.52
C VAL A 216 -14.78 7.52 -8.41
N VAL A 217 -13.58 8.07 -8.21
CA VAL A 217 -12.37 7.72 -8.97
C VAL A 217 -11.43 6.96 -8.02
N CYS A 218 -10.96 5.79 -8.45
CA CYS A 218 -9.94 4.99 -7.76
C CYS A 218 -8.67 4.89 -8.61
#